data_AF-A0A7C2DN41-F1
#
_entry.id   AF-A0A7C2DN41-F1
#
_cell.length_a   1.000
_cell.length_b   1.000
_cell.length_c   1.000
_cell.angle_alpha   90.00
_cell.angle_beta   90.00
_cell.angle_gamma   90.00
#
_symmetry.space_group_name_H-M   'P 1'
#
loop_
_entity.id
_entity.type
_entity.pdbx_description
1 polymer ?
#
loop_
_entity_poly.entity_id
_entity_poly.type
_entity_poly.pdbx_seq_one_letter_code
_entity_poly.pdbx_strand_id
1 'polypeptide(L)'
;MTTLRVRLHAAGILALVLALVAALARPSAAQAPKTLTVTSLEDRGPGTLRDALEIANAVGGAVIRVAVAGTITLRSALPPCAPERRPWTAAPRRAS
;
A
#
# COMPACT_ATOMS: atom_id res chain seq x y z
N MET A 1 -32.20 17.22 43.29
CA MET A 1 -32.10 17.76 41.91
C MET A 1 -30.65 17.93 41.42
N THR A 2 -29.66 17.35 42.08
CA THR A 2 -28.22 17.43 41.76
C THR A 2 -27.73 16.24 40.91
N THR A 3 -28.35 15.07 41.02
CA THR A 3 -27.98 13.83 40.32
C THR A 3 -28.31 13.84 38.82
N LEU A 4 -29.39 14.53 38.42
CA LEU A 4 -29.80 14.65 37.02
C LEU A 4 -28.81 15.51 36.21
N ARG A 5 -28.26 16.57 36.82
CA ARG A 5 -27.28 17.46 36.18
C ARG A 5 -25.96 16.74 35.91
N VAL A 6 -25.45 15.98 36.89
CA VAL A 6 -24.22 15.18 36.72
C VAL A 6 -24.41 14.09 35.66
N ARG A 7 -25.59 13.46 35.59
CA ARG A 7 -25.91 12.44 34.58
C ARG A 7 -25.97 13.00 33.16
N LEU A 8 -26.47 14.22 32.97
CA LEU A 8 -26.44 14.89 31.66
C LEU A 8 -25.01 15.24 31.21
N HIS A 9 -24.15 15.70 32.13
CA HIS A 9 -22.77 16.04 31.79
C HIS A 9 -21.94 14.78 31.45
N ALA A 10 -22.09 13.71 32.24
CA ALA A 10 -21.44 12.44 31.98
C ALA A 10 -21.89 11.79 30.66
N ALA A 11 -23.19 11.86 30.35
CA ALA A 11 -23.73 11.36 29.08
C ALA A 11 -23.22 12.17 27.87
N GLY A 12 -23.12 13.50 27.99
CA GLY A 12 -22.56 14.36 26.94
C GLY A 12 -21.08 14.08 26.66
N ILE A 13 -20.27 13.93 27.71
CA ILE A 13 -18.85 13.58 27.58
C ILE A 13 -18.68 12.20 26.94
N LEU A 14 -19.47 11.21 27.36
CA LEU A 14 -19.39 9.87 26.78
C LEU A 14 -19.75 9.86 25.29
N ALA A 15 -20.81 10.59 24.90
CA ALA A 15 -21.21 10.71 23.49
C ALA A 15 -20.13 11.39 22.64
N LEU A 16 -19.48 12.44 23.18
CA LEU A 16 -18.38 13.13 22.52
C LEU A 16 -17.15 12.22 22.35
N VAL A 17 -16.81 11.44 23.39
CA VAL A 17 -15.70 10.48 23.33
C VAL A 17 -15.99 9.38 22.32
N LEU A 18 -17.20 8.83 22.29
CA LEU A 18 -17.58 7.81 21.31
C LEU A 18 -17.50 8.34 19.88
N ALA A 19 -17.98 9.56 19.64
CA ALA A 19 -17.92 10.21 18.34
C ALA A 19 -16.46 10.46 17.90
N LEU A 20 -15.58 10.87 18.83
CA LEU A 20 -14.16 11.07 18.56
C LEU A 20 -13.45 9.75 18.23
N VAL A 21 -13.70 8.68 18.99
CA VAL A 21 -13.12 7.35 18.73
C VAL A 21 -13.57 6.81 17.37
N ALA A 22 -14.85 6.95 17.02
CA ALA A 22 -15.37 6.54 15.70
C ALA A 22 -14.73 7.35 14.56
N ALA A 23 -14.47 8.64 14.75
CA ALA A 23 -13.81 9.49 13.75
C ALA A 23 -12.32 9.13 13.55
N LEU A 24 -11.64 8.62 14.57
CA LEU A 24 -10.25 8.15 14.49
C LEU A 24 -10.13 6.71 13.97
N ALA A 25 -11.17 5.88 14.13
CA ALA A 25 -11.20 4.49 13.66
C ALA A 25 -11.50 4.38 12.15
N ARG A 26 -11.00 5.29 11.32
CA ARG A 26 -11.14 5.19 9.86
C ARG A 26 -10.46 3.89 9.41
N PRO A 27 -11.18 2.93 8.81
CA PRO A 27 -10.54 1.77 8.23
C PRO A 27 -9.56 2.27 7.17
N SER A 28 -8.30 1.84 7.26
CA SER A 28 -7.34 2.08 6.18
C SER A 28 -7.88 1.36 4.96
N ALA A 29 -8.45 2.12 4.00
CA ALA A 29 -8.84 1.55 2.72
C ALA A 29 -7.56 0.95 2.14
N ALA A 30 -7.51 -0.38 2.02
CA ALA A 30 -6.42 -1.05 1.36
C ALA A 30 -6.37 -0.51 -0.07
N GLN A 31 -5.42 0.38 -0.33
CA GLN A 31 -5.29 1.02 -1.62
C GLN A 31 -4.99 -0.09 -2.64
N ALA A 32 -5.86 -0.26 -3.63
CA ALA A 32 -5.66 -1.27 -4.66
C ALA A 32 -4.25 -1.09 -5.26
N PRO A 33 -3.55 -2.18 -5.58
CA PRO A 33 -2.19 -2.08 -6.08
C PRO A 33 -2.16 -1.25 -7.37
N LYS A 34 -1.35 -0.19 -7.39
CA LYS A 34 -1.18 0.66 -8.56
C LYS A 34 -0.66 -0.19 -9.71
N THR A 35 -1.26 -0.10 -10.90
CA THR A 35 -0.74 -0.76 -12.10
C THR A 35 0.13 0.20 -12.88
N LEU A 36 1.39 -0.16 -13.11
CA LEU A 36 2.36 0.60 -13.90
C LEU A 36 2.57 -0.12 -15.22
N THR A 37 2.42 0.60 -16.34
CA THR A 37 2.57 0.01 -17.67
C THR A 37 3.92 0.37 -18.27
N VAL A 38 4.71 -0.63 -18.65
CA VAL A 38 5.96 -0.45 -19.38
C VAL A 38 5.65 -0.38 -20.86
N THR A 39 6.02 0.73 -21.51
CA THR A 39 5.74 1.07 -22.90
C THR A 39 6.99 1.27 -23.75
N SER A 40 8.18 1.14 -23.17
CA SER A 40 9.47 1.30 -23.85
C SER A 40 10.43 0.17 -23.51
N LEU A 41 11.26 -0.22 -24.48
CA LEU A 41 12.34 -1.21 -24.32
C LEU A 41 13.66 -0.57 -23.89
N GLU A 42 13.69 0.75 -23.70
CA GLU A 42 14.88 1.45 -23.20
C GLU A 42 15.14 1.14 -21.71
N ASP A 43 16.39 1.25 -21.28
CA ASP A 43 16.79 1.02 -19.88
C ASP A 43 16.42 2.16 -18.92
N ARG A 44 16.24 3.39 -19.43
CA ARG A 44 15.92 4.59 -18.63
C ARG A 44 14.96 5.51 -19.35
N GLY A 45 14.25 6.31 -18.56
CA GLY A 45 13.28 7.29 -19.04
C GLY A 45 11.84 6.85 -18.77
N PRO A 46 10.88 7.74 -19.03
CA PRO A 46 9.47 7.48 -18.75
C PRO A 46 8.96 6.23 -19.46
N GLY A 47 8.21 5.38 -18.74
CA GLY A 47 7.60 4.18 -19.33
C GLY A 47 8.56 3.02 -19.57
N THR A 48 9.77 3.09 -19.03
CA THR A 48 10.72 1.97 -19.00
C THR A 48 10.50 1.06 -17.78
N LEU A 49 11.07 -0.13 -17.80
CA LEU A 49 11.02 -1.06 -16.66
C LEU A 49 11.65 -0.44 -15.38
N ARG A 50 12.75 0.31 -15.54
CA ARG A 50 13.46 0.93 -14.41
C ARG A 50 12.62 2.02 -13.75
N ASP A 51 12.01 2.90 -14.54
CA ASP A 51 11.07 3.91 -14.08
C ASP A 51 9.89 3.28 -13.31
N ALA A 52 9.30 2.20 -13.86
CA ALA A 52 8.24 1.47 -13.19
C ALA A 52 8.67 0.86 -11.84
N LEU A 53 9.87 0.30 -11.74
CA LEU A 53 10.41 -0.25 -10.50
C LEU A 53 10.69 0.83 -9.45
N GLU A 54 11.24 1.97 -9.85
CA GLU A 54 11.50 3.09 -8.95
C GLU A 54 10.18 3.62 -8.35
N ILE A 55 9.16 3.79 -9.18
CA ILE A 55 7.82 4.18 -8.73
C ILE A 55 7.22 3.10 -7.81
N ALA A 56 7.31 1.82 -8.19
CA ALA A 56 6.78 0.70 -7.40
C ALA A 56 7.40 0.65 -5.99
N ASN A 57 8.72 0.81 -5.91
CA ASN A 57 9.44 0.85 -4.64
C ASN A 57 9.04 2.08 -3.80
N ALA A 58 8.88 3.26 -4.43
CA ALA A 58 8.47 4.48 -3.73
C ALA A 58 7.04 4.39 -3.14
N VAL A 59 6.12 3.71 -3.81
CA VAL A 59 4.73 3.55 -3.32
C VAL A 59 4.52 2.33 -2.42
N GLY A 60 5.56 1.53 -2.17
CA GLY A 60 5.48 0.33 -1.34
C GLY A 60 4.87 -0.89 -2.02
N GLY A 61 4.82 -0.91 -3.35
CA GLY A 61 4.36 -2.04 -4.16
C GLY A 61 3.44 -1.62 -5.31
N ALA A 62 3.61 -2.27 -6.46
CA ALA A 62 2.77 -2.06 -7.64
C ALA A 62 2.74 -3.32 -8.51
N VAL A 63 1.69 -3.45 -9.34
CA VAL A 63 1.67 -4.42 -10.43
C VAL A 63 2.34 -3.79 -11.64
N ILE A 64 3.40 -4.41 -12.14
CA ILE A 64 4.08 -3.96 -13.35
C ILE A 64 3.55 -4.78 -14.53
N ARG A 65 2.88 -4.13 -15.48
CA ARG A 65 2.40 -4.73 -16.72
C ARG A 65 3.31 -4.32 -17.87
N VAL A 66 3.93 -5.29 -18.52
CA VAL A 66 4.74 -5.04 -19.72
C VAL A 66 3.83 -5.11 -20.94
N ALA A 67 3.64 -3.97 -21.62
CA ALA A 67 2.77 -3.87 -22.81
C ALA A 67 3.55 -3.83 -24.14
N VAL A 68 4.88 -3.94 -24.07
CA VAL A 68 5.77 -4.02 -25.23
C VAL A 68 6.41 -5.40 -25.31
N ALA A 69 6.62 -5.88 -26.53
CA ALA A 69 7.34 -7.13 -26.80
C ALA A 69 8.77 -6.82 -27.26
N GLY A 70 9.73 -7.62 -26.80
CA GLY A 70 11.13 -7.49 -27.19
C GLY A 70 12.10 -7.67 -26.03
N THR A 71 13.37 -7.38 -26.30
CA THR A 71 14.46 -7.46 -25.32
C THR A 71 14.76 -6.07 -24.76
N ILE A 72 14.85 -5.96 -23.44
CA ILE A 72 15.32 -4.75 -22.75
C ILE A 72 16.81 -4.92 -22.46
N THR A 73 17.66 -4.15 -23.13
CA THR A 73 19.11 -4.17 -22.90
C THR A 73 19.45 -3.27 -21.71
N LEU A 74 19.69 -3.88 -20.55
CA LEU A 74 20.03 -3.16 -19.33
C LEU A 74 21.46 -2.61 -19.40
N ARG A 75 21.64 -1.33 -19.02
CA ARG A 75 22.98 -0.71 -18.93
C ARG A 75 23.64 -0.97 -17.57
N SER A 76 22.85 -1.34 -16.57
CA SER A 76 23.29 -1.73 -15.22
C SER A 76 22.24 -2.61 -14.55
N ALA A 77 22.60 -3.21 -13.41
CA ALA A 77 21.65 -3.99 -12.61
C ALA A 77 20.37 -3.18 -12.31
N LEU A 78 19.23 -3.88 -12.30
CA LEU A 78 17.96 -3.30 -11.87
C LEU A 78 17.99 -3.05 -10.35
N PRO A 79 17.26 -2.03 -9.88
CA PRO A 79 17.10 -1.83 -8.44
C PRO A 79 16.46 -3.07 -7.81
N PRO A 80 16.87 -3.46 -6.59
CA PRO A 80 16.23 -4.56 -5.89
C PRO A 80 14.74 -4.25 -5.65
N CYS A 81 13.89 -5.26 -5.71
CA CYS A 81 12.53 -5.14 -5.20
C CYS A 81 12.59 -4.86 -3.70
N ALA A 82 11.81 -3.90 -3.21
CA ALA A 82 11.66 -3.69 -1.77
C ALA A 82 11.27 -5.02 -1.10
N PRO A 83 11.82 -5.34 0.09
CA PRO A 83 11.53 -6.60 0.76
C PRO A 83 10.03 -6.77 0.95
N GLU A 84 9.52 -7.95 0.60
CA GLU A 84 8.13 -8.32 0.84
C GLU A 84 7.84 -8.21 2.34
N ARG A 85 6.84 -7.41 2.71
CA ARG A 85 6.49 -7.19 4.14
C ARG A 85 5.87 -8.42 4.80
N ARG A 86 5.65 -9.51 4.05
CA ARG A 86 5.18 -10.81 4.55
C ARG A 86 6.39 -11.74 4.63
N PRO A 87 6.72 -12.30 5.81
CA PRO A 87 7.74 -13.33 5.87
C PRO A 87 7.27 -14.57 5.10
N TRP A 88 8.08 -15.02 4.15
CA TRP A 88 7.88 -16.24 3.34
C TRP A 88 7.67 -17.52 4.19
N THR A 89 7.90 -17.48 5.49
CA THR A 89 7.89 -18.63 6.42
C THR A 89 6.50 -19.15 6.83
N ALA A 90 5.39 -18.67 6.27
CA ALA A 90 4.04 -19.02 6.74
C ALA A 90 3.32 -20.18 6.00
N ALA A 91 3.94 -20.86 5.02
CA ALA A 91 3.29 -21.99 4.34
C ALA A 91 4.20 -23.21 4.22
N PRO A 92 3.84 -24.38 4.77
CA PRO A 92 4.53 -25.63 4.46
C PRO A 92 4.27 -25.95 2.99
N ARG A 93 5.35 -26.02 2.20
CA ARG A 93 5.30 -26.61 0.86
C ARG A 93 4.92 -28.08 1.05
N ARG A 94 3.66 -28.44 0.84
CA ARG A 94 3.32 -29.84 0.56
C ARG A 94 3.91 -30.16 -0.80
N ALA A 95 5.06 -30.81 -0.79
CA ALA A 95 5.46 -31.66 -1.90
C ALA A 95 4.47 -32.84 -1.93
N SER A 96 3.79 -33.00 -3.06
CA SER A 96 3.08 -34.22 -3.44
C SER A 96 3.87 -34.91 -4.54
#